data_AF-A0A326RN88-F1
#
_entry.id   AF-A0A326RN88-F1
#
_cell.length_a   1.000
_cell.length_b   1.000
_cell.length_c   1.000
_cell.angle_alpha   90.00
_cell.angle_beta   90.00
_cell.angle_gamma   90.00
#
_symmetry.space_group_name_H-M   'P 1'
#
loop_
_entity.id
_entity.type
_entity.pdbx_description
1 polymer ?
#
loop_
_entity_poly.entity_id
_entity_poly.type
_entity_poly.pdbx_seq_one_letter_code
_entity_poly.pdbx_strand_id
1 'polypeptide(L)' 'MSKRKKYFHLFLILAAFVIGCLSLWHSGFWIEGRNRVPNFTVIAMVLLVISQVGMLFSKLKKDEY' A
#
# COMPACT_ATOMS: atom_id res chain seq x y z
N MET A 1 -3.71 20.42 -13.18
CA MET A 1 -4.46 19.15 -13.44
C MET A 1 -5.95 19.35 -13.19
N SER A 2 -6.82 19.13 -14.18
CA SER A 2 -8.29 19.20 -14.03
C SER A 2 -8.78 18.25 -12.94
N LYS A 3 -9.79 18.65 -12.15
CA LYS A 3 -10.35 17.87 -11.03
C LYS A 3 -10.62 16.41 -11.42
N ARG A 4 -11.12 16.17 -12.64
CA ARG A 4 -11.38 14.83 -13.19
C ARG A 4 -10.13 13.93 -13.25
N LYS A 5 -8.97 14.47 -13.65
CA LYS A 5 -7.72 13.71 -13.72
C LYS A 5 -7.24 13.28 -12.33
N LYS A 6 -7.41 14.14 -11.30
CA LYS A 6 -7.05 13.81 -9.92
C LYS A 6 -7.88 12.65 -9.37
N TYR A 7 -9.19 12.66 -9.57
CA TYR A 7 -10.07 11.55 -9.14
C TYR A 7 -9.76 10.25 -9.88
N PHE A 8 -9.43 10.32 -11.16
CA PHE A 8 -9.04 9.13 -11.93
C PHE A 8 -7.73 8.50 -11.42
N HIS A 9 -6.71 9.31 -11.12
CA HIS A 9 -5.48 8.80 -10.51
C HIS A 9 -5.72 8.23 -9.11
N LEU A 10 -6.54 8.90 -8.30
CA LEU A 10 -6.89 8.41 -6.97
C LEU A 10 -7.62 7.06 -7.03
N PHE A 11 -8.53 6.90 -7.99
CA PHE A 11 -9.22 5.65 -8.26
C PHE A 11 -8.26 4.53 -8.68
N LEU A 12 -7.32 4.82 -9.58
CA LEU A 12 -6.29 3.87 -10.00
C LEU A 12 -5.41 3.40 -8.84
N ILE A 13 -4.98 4.33 -7.98
CA ILE A 13 -4.18 4.01 -6.79
C ILE A 13 -4.99 3.13 -5.83
N LEU A 14 -6.27 3.47 -5.62
CA LEU A 14 -7.15 2.69 -4.75
C LEU A 14 -7.38 1.27 -5.30
N ALA A 15 -7.62 1.14 -6.61
CA ALA A 15 -7.79 -0.16 -7.26
C ALA A 15 -6.51 -1.01 -7.17
N ALA A 16 -5.34 -0.41 -7.41
CA ALA A 16 -4.06 -1.10 -7.26
C ALA A 16 -3.82 -1.54 -5.81
N PHE A 17 -4.19 -0.73 -4.83
CA PHE A 17 -4.09 -1.07 -3.42
C PHE A 17 -4.99 -2.25 -3.04
N VAL A 18 -6.26 -2.22 -3.49
CA VAL A 18 -7.23 -3.30 -3.25
C VAL A 18 -6.76 -4.62 -3.88
N ILE A 19 -6.32 -4.59 -5.14
CA ILE A 19 -5.80 -5.77 -5.85
C ILE A 19 -4.54 -6.31 -5.17
N GLY A 20 -3.63 -5.42 -4.74
CA GLY A 20 -2.43 -5.81 -3.98
C GLY A 20 -2.77 -6.51 -2.67
N CYS A 21 -3.67 -5.95 -1.87
CA CYS A 21 -4.14 -6.56 -0.62
C CYS A 21 -4.82 -7.93 -0.86
N LEU A 22 -5.66 -8.05 -1.88
CA LEU A 22 -6.31 -9.30 -2.28
C LEU A 22 -5.31 -10.36 -2.76
N SER A 23 -4.28 -9.96 -3.51
CA SER A 23 -3.24 -10.86 -3.99
C SER A 23 -2.36 -11.38 -2.84
N LEU A 24 -2.02 -10.52 -1.88
CA LEU A 24 -1.31 -10.91 -0.66
C LEU A 24 -2.16 -11.85 0.22
N TRP A 25 -3.47 -11.62 0.27
CA TRP A 25 -4.42 -12.48 0.96
C TRP A 25 -4.52 -13.86 0.28
N HIS A 26 -4.67 -13.91 -1.04
CA HIS A 26 -4.82 -15.15 -1.80
C HIS A 26 -3.53 -15.97 -1.88
N SER A 27 -2.36 -15.33 -1.86
CA SER A 27 -1.06 -16.02 -1.89
C SER A 27 -0.69 -16.67 -0.56
N GLY A 28 -1.54 -16.58 0.47
CA GLY A 28 -1.25 -17.12 1.80
C GLY A 28 -0.21 -16.32 2.59
N PHE A 29 0.23 -15.17 2.09
CA PHE A 29 1.27 -14.34 2.72
C PHE A 29 0.86 -13.86 4.12
N TRP A 30 -0.44 -13.67 4.33
CA TRP A 30 -1.00 -13.28 5.63
C TRP A 30 -1.45 -14.47 6.47
N ILE A 31 -1.77 -15.61 5.85
CA ILE A 31 -2.37 -16.79 6.47
C ILE A 31 -1.50 -18.01 6.16
N GLU A 32 -0.51 -18.25 7.01
CA GLU A 32 0.34 -19.43 6.93
C GLU A 32 -0.35 -20.62 7.63
N GLY A 33 -0.93 -21.53 6.85
CA GLY A 33 -1.43 -22.82 7.34
C GLY A 33 -2.79 -22.81 8.08
N ARG A 34 -3.20 -24.00 8.55
CA ARG A 34 -4.53 -24.33 9.10
C ARG A 34 -4.99 -23.45 10.28
N ASN A 35 -4.07 -22.73 10.93
CA ASN A 35 -4.37 -21.77 11.98
C ASN A 35 -4.39 -20.35 11.39
N ARG A 36 -5.60 -19.74 11.40
CA ARG A 36 -5.90 -18.38 10.92
C ARG A 36 -5.24 -17.29 11.76
N VAL A 37 -3.93 -17.33 11.97
CA VAL A 37 -3.20 -16.30 12.72
C VAL A 37 -2.58 -15.35 11.71
N PRO A 38 -2.90 -14.04 11.79
CA PRO A 38 -2.30 -13.07 10.89
C PRO A 38 -0.78 -13.03 11.09
N ASN A 39 -0.02 -13.07 10.00
CA ASN A 39 1.43 -12.94 10.06
C ASN A 39 1.80 -11.49 10.43
N PHE A 40 1.98 -11.23 11.72
CA PHE A 40 2.30 -9.90 12.26
C PHE A 40 3.62 -9.34 11.72
N THR A 41 4.58 -10.20 11.36
CA THR A 41 5.85 -9.80 10.74
C THR A 41 5.63 -9.17 9.36
N VAL A 42 4.71 -9.75 8.57
CA VAL A 42 4.31 -9.22 7.28
C VAL A 42 3.63 -7.86 7.43
N ILE A 43 2.73 -7.72 8.40
CA ILE A 43 2.06 -6.45 8.70
C ILE A 43 3.08 -5.38 9.07
N ALA A 44 4.05 -5.72 9.92
CA ALA A 44 5.11 -4.81 10.32
C ALA A 44 5.98 -4.38 9.12
N MET A 45 6.35 -5.31 8.23
CA MET A 45 7.09 -4.99 7.01
C MET A 45 6.33 -4.04 6.10
N VAL A 46 5.02 -4.27 5.89
CA VAL A 46 4.19 -3.40 5.06
C VAL A 46 4.09 -2.00 5.66
N LEU A 47 3.90 -1.87 6.98
CA LEU A 47 3.90 -0.59 7.69
C LEU A 47 5.23 0.16 7.56
N LEU A 48 6.36 -0.55 7.66
CA LEU A 48 7.69 0.03 7.48
C LEU A 48 7.88 0.56 6.05
N VAL A 49 7.48 -0.22 5.03
CA VAL A 49 7.55 0.20 3.63
C VAL A 49 6.68 1.42 3.38
N ILE A 50 5.44 1.45 3.91
CA ILE A 50 4.54 2.61 3.80
C ILE A 50 5.18 3.85 4.46
N SER A 51 5.78 3.69 5.63
CA SER A 51 6.46 4.79 6.35
C SER A 51 7.63 5.37 5.54
N GLN A 52 8.46 4.51 4.95
CA GLN A 52 9.59 4.92 4.12
C GLN A 52 9.13 5.60 2.83
N VAL A 53 8.11 5.05 2.15
CA VAL A 53 7.54 5.65 0.94
C VAL A 53 6.92 7.02 1.25
N GLY A 54 6.18 7.14 2.36
CA GLY A 54 5.63 8.40 2.83
C GLY A 54 6.70 9.46 3.09
N MET A 55 7.79 9.09 3.78
CA MET A 55 8.92 9.99 4.01
C MET A 55 9.60 10.43 2.71
N LEU A 56 9.74 9.51 1.74
CA LEU A 56 10.33 9.81 0.43
C LEU A 56 9.47 10.83 -0.34
N PHE A 57 8.14 10.63 -0.38
CA PHE A 57 7.21 11.58 -1.00
C PHE A 57 7.19 12.93 -0.29
N SER A 58 7.27 12.95 1.05
CA SER A 58 7.37 14.20 1.81
C SER A 58 8.65 14.97 1.54
N LYS A 59 9.79 14.29 1.33
CA LYS A 59 11.05 14.92 0.92
C LYS A 59 10.95 15.49 -0.50
N LEU A 60 10.51 14.69 -1.48
CA LEU A 60 10.35 15.14 -2.87
C LEU A 60 9.44 16.37 -3.00
N LYS A 61 8.37 16.43 -2.20
CA LYS A 61 7.46 17.59 -2.19
C LYS A 61 8.05 18.83 -1.51
N LYS A 62 9.05 18.64 -0.63
CA LYS A 62 9.74 19.73 0.07
C LYS A 62 10.85 20.35 -0.76
N ASP A 63 11.42 19.58 -1.70
CA ASP A 63 12.42 20.03 -2.66
C ASP A 63 11.80 20.70 -3.92
N GLU A 64 10.47 20.70 -4.05
CA GLU A 64 9.71 21.31 -5.15
C GLU A 64 9.21 22.75 -4.82
N TYR A 65 9.59 23.31 -3.66
CA TYR A 65 9.21 24.64 -3.18
C TYR A 65 10.41 25.60 -3.01
#